data_AF-A0A7Y3KLN3-F1
#
_entry.id   AF-A0A7Y3KLN3-F1
#
_cell.length_a   1.000
_cell.length_b   1.000
_cell.length_c   1.000
_cell.angle_alpha   90.00
_cell.angle_beta   90.00
_cell.angle_gamma   90.00
#
_symmetry.space_group_name_H-M   'P 1'
#
loop_
_entity.id
_entity.type
_entity.pdbx_description
1 polymer ?
#
loop_
_entity_poly.entity_id
_entity_poly.type
_entity_poly.pdbx_seq_one_letter_code
_entity_poly.pdbx_strand_id
1 'polypeptide(L)' 'RNAEAVNASLARLEKHAKEDINLMPAIVEACENYVTLGEISDTLRKIFGTYKG' A
#
# COMPACT_ATOMS: atom_id res chain seq x y z
N ARG A 1 12.84 11.99 1.80
CA ARG A 1 11.91 10.85 1.54
C ARG A 1 12.77 9.64 1.29
N ASN A 2 12.60 8.57 2.07
CA ASN A 2 13.48 7.41 2.01
C ASN A 2 12.87 6.40 1.04
N ALA A 3 13.41 6.31 -0.18
CA ALA A 3 12.81 5.50 -1.25
C ALA A 3 12.79 4.00 -0.90
N GLU A 4 13.77 3.52 -0.13
CA GLU A 4 13.82 2.14 0.34
C GLU A 4 12.69 1.83 1.33
N ALA A 5 12.43 2.74 2.28
CA ALA A 5 11.34 2.56 3.25
C ALA A 5 9.96 2.58 2.57
N VAL A 6 9.77 3.48 1.59
CA VAL A 6 8.55 3.53 0.77
C VAL A 6 8.34 2.21 0.04
N ASN A 7 9.36 1.70 -0.66
CA ASN A 7 9.27 0.43 -1.38
C ASN A 7 8.98 -0.75 -0.43
N ALA A 8 9.59 -0.78 0.75
CA ALA A 8 9.34 -1.82 1.75
C ALA A 8 7.90 -1.79 2.26
N SER A 9 7.36 -0.62 2.59
CA SER A 9 5.97 -0.46 3.04
C SER A 9 4.97 -0.81 1.94
N LEU A 10 5.23 -0.41 0.69
CA LEU A 10 4.37 -0.74 -0.45
C LEU A 10 4.39 -2.25 -0.74
N ALA A 11 5.55 -2.91 -0.65
CA ALA A 11 5.64 -4.36 -0.80
C ALA A 11 4.87 -5.11 0.30
N ARG A 12 4.93 -4.63 1.54
CA ARG A 12 4.11 -5.15 2.65
C ARG A 12 2.62 -4.94 2.38
N LEU A 13 2.22 -3.73 2.01
CA LEU A 13 0.82 -3.42 1.67
C LEU A 13 0.32 -4.32 0.54
N GLU A 14 1.14 -4.53 -0.50
CA GLU A 14 0.80 -5.39 -1.63
C GLU A 14 0.61 -6.85 -1.20
N LYS A 15 1.51 -7.36 -0.34
CA LYS A 15 1.37 -8.70 0.23
C LYS A 15 0.10 -8.81 1.08
N HIS A 16 -0.17 -7.83 1.93
CA HIS A 16 -1.33 -7.83 2.80
C HIS A 16 -2.65 -7.82 1.99
N ALA A 17 -2.70 -7.04 0.92
CA ALA A 17 -3.83 -6.98 0.01
C ALA A 17 -4.00 -8.25 -0.83
N LYS A 18 -2.91 -8.95 -1.18
CA LYS A 18 -2.98 -10.26 -1.86
C LYS A 18 -3.41 -11.39 -0.93
N GLU A 19 -3.00 -11.36 0.33
CA GLU A 19 -3.33 -12.38 1.33
C GLU A 19 -4.67 -12.13 2.04
N ASP A 20 -5.41 -11.09 1.65
CA ASP A 20 -6.68 -10.67 2.29
C ASP A 20 -6.55 -10.47 3.81
N ILE A 21 -5.36 -10.08 4.27
CA ILE A 21 -5.09 -9.80 5.67
C ILE A 21 -5.29 -8.31 5.96
N ASN A 22 -5.46 -7.98 7.24
CA ASN A 22 -5.78 -6.62 7.67
C ASN A 22 -4.75 -5.60 7.12
N LEU A 23 -5.26 -4.65 6.33
CA LEU A 23 -4.49 -3.61 5.64
C LEU A 23 -4.11 -2.45 6.57
N MET A 24 -4.85 -2.26 7.67
CA MET A 24 -4.61 -1.17 8.62
C MET A 24 -3.15 -1.05 9.09
N PRO A 25 -2.48 -2.13 9.56
CA PRO A 25 -1.07 -2.02 9.99
C PRO A 25 -0.13 -1.56 8.87
N ALA A 26 -0.34 -2.03 7.64
CA ALA A 26 0.50 -1.65 6.50
C ALA A 26 0.26 -0.20 6.05
N ILE A 27 -0.98 0.30 6.16
CA ILE A 27 -1.30 1.70 5.85
C ILE A 27 -0.70 2.64 6.89
N VAL A 28 -0.74 2.28 8.18
CA VAL A 28 -0.13 3.07 9.25
C VAL A 28 1.38 3.17 9.02
N GLU A 29 2.05 2.05 8.75
CA GLU A 29 3.50 2.02 8.44
C GLU A 29 3.83 2.86 7.20
N ALA A 30 3.00 2.80 6.15
CA ALA A 30 3.16 3.63 4.96
C ALA A 30 3.02 5.14 5.28
N CYS A 31 2.06 5.51 6.13
CA CYS A 31 1.89 6.88 6.59
C CYS A 31 3.10 7.37 7.42
N GLU A 32 3.65 6.53 8.31
CA GLU A 32 4.87 6.84 9.07
C GLU A 32 6.08 7.05 8.17
N ASN A 33 6.15 6.32 7.06
CA ASN A 33 7.22 6.45 6.06
C ASN A 33 7.00 7.58 5.03
N TYR A 34 6.02 8.46 5.24
CA TYR A 34 5.67 9.56 4.32
C TYR A 34 5.36 9.09 2.89
N VAL A 35 4.78 7.89 2.76
CA VAL A 35 4.22 7.40 1.50
C VAL A 35 3.00 8.25 1.16
N THR A 36 2.86 8.63 -0.11
CA THR A 36 1.68 9.40 -0.51
C THR A 36 0.43 8.54 -0.59
N LEU A 37 -0.72 9.18 -0.41
CA LEU A 37 -2.02 8.55 -0.66
C LEU A 37 -2.14 8.03 -2.12
N GLY A 38 -1.48 8.70 -3.07
CA GLY A 38 -1.44 8.28 -4.47
C GLY A 38 -0.73 6.94 -4.66
N GLU A 39 0.46 6.78 -4.08
CA GLU A 39 1.21 5.52 -4.13
C GLU A 39 0.45 4.36 -3.47
N ILE A 40 -0.19 4.61 -2.31
CA ILE A 40 -1.04 3.62 -1.64
C ILE A 40 -2.21 3.24 -2.53
N SER A 41 -2.91 4.23 -3.11
CA SER A 41 -4.08 4.02 -3.96
C SER A 41 -3.73 3.29 -5.26
N ASP A 42 -2.59 3.60 -5.89
CA ASP A 42 -2.11 2.90 -7.08
C ASP A 42 -1.78 1.43 -6.79
N THR A 43 -1.19 1.16 -5.63
CA THR A 43 -0.84 -0.20 -5.21
C THR A 43 -2.09 -1.03 -4.94
N LEU A 44 -3.07 -0.46 -4.24
CA LEU A 44 -4.37 -1.10 -4.03
C LEU A 44 -5.11 -1.31 -5.35
N ARG A 45 -5.07 -0.34 -6.27
CA ARG A 45 -5.70 -0.43 -7.59
C ARG A 45 -5.10 -1.54 -8.45
N LYS A 46 -3.80 -1.84 -8.33
CA LYS A 46 -3.18 -2.96 -9.06
C LYS A 46 -3.68 -4.32 -8.59
N ILE A 47 -4.09 -4.44 -7.33
CA ILE A 47 -4.48 -5.72 -6.71
C ILE A 47 -5.99 -5.92 -6.77
N PHE A 48 -6.74 -4.93 -6.27
CA PHE A 48 -8.20 -4.97 -6.23
C PHE A 48 -8.85 -4.53 -7.55
N GLY A 49 -8.06 -3.97 -8.47
CA GLY A 49 -8.58 -3.36 -9.69
C GLY A 49 -9.24 -2.00 -9.43
N THR A 50 -9.81 -1.43 -10.49
CA THR A 50 -10.75 -0.31 -10.35
C THR A 50 -12.17 -0.85 -10.39
N TYR A 51 -12.99 -0.43 -9.43
CA TYR A 51 -14.43 -0.61 -9.55
C TYR A 51 -14.90 0.14 -10.80
N LYS A 52 -15.33 -0.61 -11.81
CA LYS A 52 -15.98 -0.09 -13.02
C LYS A 52 -17.46 -0.44 -12.90
N GLY A 53 -18.26 0.55 -12.52
CA GLY A 53 -19.72 0.49 -12.57
C GLY A 53 -20.23 0.49 -13.99
#